data_AF-A0A9N8JR49-F1
#
_entry.id   AF-A0A9N8JR49-F1
#
_cell.length_a   1.000
_cell.length_b   1.000
_cell.length_c   1.000
_cell.angle_alpha   90.00
_cell.angle_beta   90.00
_cell.angle_gamma   90.00
#
_symmetry.space_group_name_H-M   'P 1'
#
loop_
_entity.id
_entity.type
_entity.pdbx_description
1 polymer ?
#
loop_
_entity_poly.entity_id
_entity_poly.type
_entity_poly.pdbx_seq_one_letter_code
_entity_poly.pdbx_strand_id
1 'polypeptide(L)'
;MDSSPPASFSSLPPELVSKICSDPGLDKKDLIVLRLTSKAQGIHASATRAFGRHCFSRVPLLYTEYSLETFLKICRHPVFRSCIRLVELSCFRFDPGHFNLLVESMTIWNLDWDELVRNVQLLSARCDAQESLEPWDAKTLLERAFARFAESGHSLTIAVSTDEYNALGVSRVFEPEPETNYFHADVPFALHLLLASAKRAGCRVPKLDITVASRLFSSQDYDCDLSDLMHSNTELSLEMCFITDFDEDEHAESIR
;
A
#
# COMPACT_ATOMS: atom_id res chain seq x y z
N MET A 1 -32.70 -28.77 38.12
CA MET A 1 -31.41 -28.28 37.60
C MET A 1 -31.59 -28.11 36.11
N ASP A 2 -31.80 -26.88 35.67
CA ASP A 2 -32.10 -26.55 34.28
C ASP A 2 -30.76 -26.23 33.59
N SER A 3 -30.12 -27.23 33.01
CA SER A 3 -28.88 -27.07 32.26
C SER A 3 -29.22 -26.90 30.79
N SER A 4 -29.75 -25.72 30.42
CA SER A 4 -29.83 -25.34 29.02
C SER A 4 -28.40 -25.35 28.44
N PRO A 5 -28.16 -25.96 27.27
CA PRO A 5 -26.84 -25.90 26.64
C PRO A 5 -26.43 -24.43 26.47
N PRO A 6 -25.14 -24.10 26.64
CA PRO A 6 -24.67 -22.73 26.48
C PRO A 6 -25.12 -22.23 25.10
N ALA A 7 -25.69 -21.02 25.07
CA ALA A 7 -26.12 -20.38 23.84
C ALA A 7 -24.97 -20.45 22.82
N SER A 8 -25.17 -21.26 21.79
CA SER A 8 -24.14 -21.47 20.79
C SER A 8 -24.06 -20.22 19.93
N PHE A 9 -22.85 -19.79 19.57
CA PHE A 9 -22.65 -18.72 18.59
C PHE A 9 -23.42 -18.94 17.27
N SER A 10 -23.78 -20.20 16.98
CA SER A 10 -24.60 -20.63 15.85
C SER A 10 -26.07 -20.19 15.91
N SER A 11 -26.59 -19.77 17.08
CA SER A 11 -27.96 -19.24 17.21
C SER A 11 -28.05 -17.72 17.05
N LEU A 12 -26.93 -17.03 16.83
CA LEU A 12 -26.92 -15.58 16.64
C LEU A 12 -27.44 -15.21 15.24
N PRO A 13 -28.32 -14.18 15.14
CA PRO A 13 -28.68 -13.57 13.88
C PRO A 13 -27.45 -13.07 13.10
N PRO A 14 -27.45 -13.14 11.75
CA PRO A 14 -26.35 -12.67 10.92
C PRO A 14 -25.92 -11.22 11.20
N GLU A 15 -26.85 -10.36 11.61
CA GLU A 15 -26.59 -8.97 11.96
C GLU A 15 -25.73 -8.83 13.22
N LEU A 16 -25.98 -9.65 14.24
CA LEU A 16 -25.17 -9.68 15.46
C LEU A 16 -23.78 -10.24 15.17
N VAL A 17 -23.70 -11.29 14.34
CA VAL A 17 -22.40 -11.83 13.89
C VAL A 17 -21.61 -10.77 13.12
N SER A 18 -22.27 -10.02 12.22
CA SER A 18 -21.63 -8.92 11.48
C SER A 18 -21.17 -7.81 12.42
N LYS A 19 -21.94 -7.48 13.46
CA LYS A 19 -21.59 -6.45 14.45
C LYS A 19 -20.37 -6.88 15.27
N ILE A 20 -20.33 -8.13 15.71
CA ILE A 20 -19.18 -8.69 16.43
C ILE A 20 -17.93 -8.68 15.54
N CYS A 21 -18.03 -9.16 14.30
CA CYS A 21 -16.88 -9.18 13.38
C CYS A 21 -16.41 -7.78 12.97
N SER A 22 -17.23 -6.75 13.13
CA SER A 22 -16.87 -5.35 12.82
C SER A 22 -16.47 -4.55 14.07
N ASP A 23 -16.30 -5.22 15.21
CA ASP A 23 -15.88 -4.59 16.45
C ASP A 23 -14.46 -4.00 16.29
N PRO A 24 -14.23 -2.72 16.65
CA PRO A 24 -12.94 -2.07 16.48
C PRO A 24 -11.84 -2.64 17.39
N GLY A 25 -12.19 -3.39 18.43
CA GLY A 25 -11.25 -4.08 19.30
C GLY A 25 -10.69 -5.38 18.72
N LEU A 26 -11.20 -5.87 17.57
CA LEU A 26 -10.66 -7.05 16.91
C LEU A 26 -9.49 -6.68 16.00
N ASP A 27 -8.36 -7.33 16.22
CA ASP A 27 -7.19 -7.16 15.37
C ASP A 27 -7.20 -8.10 14.15
N LYS A 28 -6.16 -7.97 13.30
CA LYS A 28 -5.99 -8.82 12.11
C LYS A 28 -5.92 -10.32 12.45
N LYS A 29 -5.28 -10.70 13.56
CA LYS A 29 -5.12 -12.10 13.99
C LYS A 29 -6.45 -12.66 14.47
N ASP A 30 -7.21 -11.89 15.23
CA ASP A 30 -8.56 -12.26 15.68
C ASP A 30 -9.47 -12.52 14.48
N LEU A 31 -9.44 -11.63 13.49
CA LEU A 31 -10.23 -11.77 12.26
C LEU A 31 -9.79 -13.00 11.44
N ILE A 32 -8.50 -13.35 11.43
CA ILE A 32 -8.03 -14.60 10.80
C ILE A 32 -8.60 -15.81 11.54
N VAL A 33 -8.54 -15.83 12.88
CA VAL A 33 -9.10 -16.93 13.68
C VAL A 33 -10.61 -17.06 13.43
N LEU A 34 -11.34 -15.96 13.46
CA LEU A 34 -12.78 -15.94 13.17
C LEU A 34 -13.10 -16.42 11.75
N ARG A 35 -12.28 -16.05 10.75
CA ARG A 35 -12.43 -16.58 9.39
C ARG A 35 -12.19 -18.08 9.31
N LEU A 36 -11.33 -18.64 10.14
CA LEU A 36 -11.07 -20.07 10.21
C LEU A 36 -12.16 -20.82 10.99
N THR A 37 -12.96 -20.12 11.82
CA THR A 37 -14.16 -20.71 12.43
C THR A 37 -15.23 -21.03 11.39
N SER A 38 -16.05 -22.05 11.69
CA SER A 38 -16.85 -22.81 10.73
C SER A 38 -17.62 -21.99 9.66
N LYS A 39 -17.54 -22.47 8.41
CA LYS A 39 -18.23 -21.93 7.23
C LYS A 39 -19.76 -22.00 7.31
N ALA A 40 -20.31 -22.90 8.13
CA ALA A 40 -21.73 -23.22 8.15
C ALA A 40 -22.62 -22.13 8.80
N GLN A 41 -22.05 -21.15 9.51
CA GLN A 41 -22.81 -20.21 10.35
C GLN A 41 -22.68 -18.73 9.94
N GLY A 42 -22.19 -18.44 8.72
CA GLY A 42 -22.08 -17.05 8.24
C GLY A 42 -20.96 -16.21 8.91
N ILE A 43 -20.39 -16.67 10.03
CA ILE A 43 -19.24 -16.06 10.72
C ILE A 43 -18.07 -15.89 9.75
N HIS A 44 -17.75 -16.93 8.98
CA HIS A 44 -16.73 -16.87 7.93
C HIS A 44 -16.97 -15.71 6.96
N ALA A 45 -18.21 -15.50 6.50
CA ALA A 45 -18.54 -14.47 5.53
C ALA A 45 -18.42 -13.06 6.13
N SER A 46 -18.98 -12.85 7.32
CA SER A 46 -18.87 -11.59 8.06
C SER A 46 -17.42 -11.25 8.42
N ALA A 47 -16.68 -12.21 8.97
CA ALA A 47 -15.27 -12.04 9.32
C ALA A 47 -14.39 -11.81 8.08
N THR A 48 -14.67 -12.47 6.94
CA THR A 48 -13.95 -12.22 5.69
C THR A 48 -14.18 -10.80 5.19
N ARG A 49 -15.41 -10.28 5.31
CA ARG A 49 -15.71 -8.90 4.92
C ARG A 49 -15.03 -7.89 5.85
N ALA A 50 -15.08 -8.11 7.17
CA ALA A 50 -14.41 -7.25 8.14
C ALA A 50 -12.89 -7.26 7.95
N PHE A 51 -12.29 -8.44 7.80
CA PHE A 51 -10.88 -8.59 7.44
C PHE A 51 -10.54 -7.83 6.15
N GLY A 52 -11.37 -7.96 5.12
CA GLY A 52 -11.18 -7.26 3.86
C GLY A 52 -11.16 -5.74 4.02
N ARG A 53 -12.05 -5.18 4.84
CA ARG A 53 -12.07 -3.74 5.14
C ARG A 53 -10.84 -3.30 5.93
N HIS A 54 -10.42 -4.10 6.91
CA HIS A 54 -9.27 -3.79 7.74
C HIS A 54 -7.96 -3.86 6.94
N CYS A 55 -7.79 -4.86 6.09
CA CYS A 55 -6.53 -5.11 5.39
C CYS A 55 -6.44 -4.48 3.99
N PHE A 56 -7.56 -4.20 3.33
CA PHE A 56 -7.57 -3.81 1.92
C PHE A 56 -8.33 -2.52 1.64
N SER A 57 -8.68 -1.72 2.65
CA SER A 57 -9.28 -0.39 2.42
C SER A 57 -8.31 0.53 1.67
N ARG A 58 -7.05 0.55 2.11
CA ARG A 58 -5.89 1.15 1.44
C ARG A 58 -4.93 0.03 1.05
N VAL A 59 -4.51 0.03 -0.22
CA VAL A 59 -3.58 -0.98 -0.76
C VAL A 59 -2.33 -0.28 -1.27
N PRO A 60 -1.28 -0.16 -0.43
CA PRO A 60 0.03 0.31 -0.86
C PRO A 60 0.75 -0.76 -1.67
N LEU A 61 1.37 -0.33 -2.76
CA LEU A 61 2.02 -1.15 -3.77
C LEU A 61 3.46 -0.69 -3.93
N LEU A 62 4.37 -1.65 -4.04
CA LEU A 62 5.69 -1.41 -4.61
C LEU A 62 5.64 -1.52 -6.13
N TYR A 63 6.54 -0.81 -6.82
CA TYR A 63 6.83 -1.09 -8.22
C TYR A 63 7.66 -2.37 -8.34
N THR A 64 7.01 -3.51 -8.15
CA THR A 64 7.58 -4.84 -8.33
C THR A 64 6.52 -5.77 -8.92
N GLU A 65 6.95 -6.77 -9.69
CA GLU A 65 6.02 -7.72 -10.31
C GLU A 65 5.16 -8.42 -9.25
N TYR A 66 5.80 -8.87 -8.16
CA TYR A 66 5.14 -9.52 -7.04
C TYR A 66 4.02 -8.67 -6.43
N SER A 67 4.28 -7.39 -6.19
CA SER A 67 3.31 -6.45 -5.62
C SER A 67 2.09 -6.30 -6.53
N LEU A 68 2.32 -6.02 -7.82
CA LEU A 68 1.27 -5.79 -8.81
C LEU A 68 0.45 -7.05 -9.12
N GLU A 69 1.10 -8.22 -9.20
CA GLU A 69 0.40 -9.49 -9.33
C GLU A 69 -0.47 -9.81 -8.11
N THR A 70 0.05 -9.54 -6.90
CA THR A 70 -0.68 -9.78 -5.65
C THR A 70 -1.91 -8.88 -5.59
N PHE A 71 -1.76 -7.61 -5.98
CA PHE A 71 -2.88 -6.69 -6.13
C PHE A 71 -3.94 -7.21 -7.11
N LEU A 72 -3.52 -7.68 -8.29
CA LEU A 72 -4.43 -8.29 -9.26
C LEU A 72 -5.16 -9.52 -8.69
N LYS A 73 -4.47 -10.37 -7.90
CA LYS A 73 -5.07 -11.52 -7.21
C LYS A 73 -6.13 -11.07 -6.19
N ILE A 74 -5.86 -10.00 -5.43
CA ILE A 74 -6.83 -9.41 -4.48
C ILE A 74 -8.05 -8.86 -5.24
N CYS A 75 -7.83 -8.13 -6.34
CA CYS A 75 -8.91 -7.55 -7.16
C CYS A 75 -9.82 -8.61 -7.80
N ARG A 76 -9.33 -9.83 -8.03
CA ARG A 76 -10.16 -10.95 -8.50
C ARG A 76 -11.09 -11.50 -7.43
N HIS A 77 -10.81 -11.25 -6.15
CA HIS A 77 -11.65 -11.74 -5.06
C HIS A 77 -12.86 -10.81 -4.83
N PRO A 78 -14.11 -11.27 -5.00
CA PRO A 78 -15.28 -10.38 -5.00
C PRO A 78 -15.47 -9.61 -3.68
N VAL A 79 -15.23 -10.27 -2.54
CA VAL A 79 -15.33 -9.62 -1.22
C VAL A 79 -14.23 -8.58 -1.01
N PHE A 80 -12.95 -8.94 -1.21
CA PHE A 80 -11.83 -8.03 -0.98
C PHE A 80 -11.81 -6.87 -1.96
N ARG A 81 -12.08 -7.11 -3.26
CA ARG A 81 -12.26 -6.04 -4.25
C ARG A 81 -13.23 -4.97 -3.77
N SER A 82 -14.39 -5.38 -3.25
CA SER A 82 -15.41 -4.44 -2.76
C SER A 82 -14.99 -3.63 -1.53
N CYS A 83 -13.89 -4.00 -0.89
CA CYS A 83 -13.33 -3.31 0.27
C CYS A 83 -12.28 -2.26 -0.11
N ILE A 84 -11.69 -2.34 -1.31
CA ILE A 84 -10.65 -1.41 -1.79
C ILE A 84 -11.25 -0.03 -2.03
N ARG A 85 -10.65 1.00 -1.42
CA ARG A 85 -11.04 2.40 -1.58
C ARG A 85 -9.91 3.22 -2.15
N LEU A 86 -8.68 2.91 -1.78
CA LEU A 86 -7.49 3.61 -2.19
C LEU A 86 -6.42 2.62 -2.66
N VAL A 87 -5.82 2.91 -3.81
CA VAL A 87 -4.65 2.19 -4.35
C VAL A 87 -3.50 3.17 -4.38
N GLU A 88 -2.42 2.85 -3.68
CA GLU A 88 -1.25 3.71 -3.55
C GLU A 88 -0.05 3.01 -4.19
N LEU A 89 0.68 3.71 -5.06
CA LEU A 89 1.93 3.20 -5.61
C LEU A 89 3.09 3.97 -5.00
N SER A 90 4.09 3.24 -4.49
CA SER A 90 5.35 3.81 -4.10
C SER A 90 6.02 4.46 -5.30
N CYS A 91 6.40 5.73 -5.14
CA CYS A 91 7.27 6.44 -6.06
C CYS A 91 8.75 6.32 -5.68
N PHE A 92 9.10 5.50 -4.68
CA PHE A 92 10.45 5.47 -4.14
C PHE A 92 11.38 4.56 -4.94
N ARG A 93 12.36 5.16 -5.61
CA ARG A 93 13.30 4.50 -6.51
C ARG A 93 14.69 4.44 -5.91
N PHE A 94 15.28 3.25 -5.92
CA PHE A 94 16.68 3.10 -5.56
C PHE A 94 17.55 3.43 -6.77
N ASP A 95 18.63 4.16 -6.56
CA ASP A 95 19.65 4.34 -7.59
C ASP A 95 20.72 3.24 -7.46
N PRO A 96 20.84 2.31 -8.43
CA PRO A 96 21.84 1.25 -8.39
C PRO A 96 23.28 1.76 -8.27
N GLY A 97 23.57 3.00 -8.71
CA GLY A 97 24.88 3.64 -8.53
C GLY A 97 25.28 3.80 -7.07
N HIS A 98 24.30 3.83 -6.16
CA HIS A 98 24.50 3.97 -4.72
C HIS A 98 24.55 2.62 -3.98
N PHE A 99 24.50 1.47 -4.68
CA PHE A 99 24.49 0.15 -4.07
C PHE A 99 25.64 -0.06 -3.08
N ASN A 100 26.88 0.16 -3.52
CA ASN A 100 28.05 -0.03 -2.66
C ASN A 100 28.09 0.94 -1.49
N LEU A 101 27.64 2.18 -1.69
CA LEU A 101 27.59 3.20 -0.64
C LEU A 101 26.59 2.84 0.46
N LEU A 102 25.42 2.33 0.07
CA LEU A 102 24.42 1.86 1.04
C LEU A 102 24.94 0.63 1.78
N VAL A 103 25.54 -0.34 1.09
CA VAL A 103 26.16 -1.52 1.74
C VAL A 103 27.25 -1.11 2.73
N GLU A 104 28.12 -0.17 2.37
CA GLU A 104 29.13 0.39 3.27
C GLU A 104 28.47 1.05 4.49
N SER A 105 27.41 1.84 4.30
CA SER A 105 26.69 2.47 5.41
C SER A 105 26.02 1.47 6.35
N MET A 106 25.50 0.35 5.83
CA MET A 106 24.91 -0.73 6.64
C MET A 106 25.93 -1.36 7.60
N THR A 107 27.23 -1.35 7.25
CA THR A 107 28.27 -1.87 8.14
C THR A 107 28.46 -1.01 9.40
N ILE A 108 28.00 0.25 9.36
CA ILE A 108 28.08 1.20 10.46
C ILE A 108 26.89 1.03 11.43
N TRP A 109 25.81 0.37 11.00
CA TRP A 109 24.56 0.22 11.77
C TRP A 109 24.64 -0.79 12.94
N ASN A 110 25.83 -1.26 13.31
CA ASN A 110 26.04 -2.24 14.38
C ASN A 110 25.16 -3.51 14.24
N LEU A 111 24.84 -3.91 13.01
CA LEU A 111 24.08 -5.11 12.71
C LEU A 111 24.94 -6.36 12.96
N ASP A 112 24.29 -7.48 13.32
CA ASP A 112 24.97 -8.77 13.23
C ASP A 112 25.21 -9.16 11.76
N TRP A 113 26.13 -10.10 11.53
CA TRP A 113 26.48 -10.52 10.17
C TRP A 113 25.31 -11.12 9.40
N ASP A 114 24.40 -11.82 10.07
CA ASP A 114 23.25 -12.44 9.40
C ASP A 114 22.24 -11.38 8.95
N GLU A 115 22.04 -10.33 9.75
CA GLU A 115 21.21 -9.18 9.44
C GLU A 115 21.78 -8.34 8.32
N LEU A 116 23.08 -8.07 8.34
CA LEU A 116 23.77 -7.40 7.24
C LEU A 116 23.59 -8.17 5.94
N VAL A 117 23.84 -9.49 5.93
CA VAL A 117 23.67 -10.34 4.75
C VAL A 117 22.22 -10.31 4.25
N ARG A 118 21.24 -10.39 5.16
CA ARG A 118 19.82 -10.27 4.81
C ARG A 118 19.51 -8.92 4.14
N ASN A 119 19.97 -7.81 4.70
CA ASN A 119 19.73 -6.47 4.15
C ASN A 119 20.38 -6.28 2.77
N VAL A 120 21.60 -6.77 2.58
CA VAL A 120 22.27 -6.74 1.27
C VAL A 120 21.50 -7.58 0.24
N GLN A 121 21.01 -8.77 0.61
CA GLN A 121 20.20 -9.60 -0.28
C GLN A 121 18.87 -8.92 -0.65
N LEU A 122 18.21 -8.30 0.33
CA LEU A 122 16.98 -7.55 0.12
C LEU A 122 17.22 -6.32 -0.78
N LEU A 123 18.38 -5.67 -0.67
CA LEU A 123 18.74 -4.53 -1.51
C LEU A 123 19.00 -4.96 -2.95
N SER A 124 19.71 -6.08 -3.14
CA SER A 124 19.89 -6.70 -4.45
C SER A 124 18.54 -7.06 -5.06
N ALA A 125 17.65 -7.71 -4.29
CA ALA A 125 16.31 -8.05 -4.75
C ALA A 125 15.49 -6.82 -5.13
N ARG A 126 15.69 -5.67 -4.47
CA ARG A 126 15.06 -4.41 -4.85
C ARG A 126 15.55 -3.90 -6.20
N CYS A 127 16.87 -3.90 -6.42
CA CYS A 127 17.47 -3.51 -7.69
C CYS A 127 16.93 -4.38 -8.83
N ASP A 128 17.01 -5.70 -8.65
CA ASP A 128 16.53 -6.68 -9.63
C ASP A 128 15.04 -6.47 -9.94
N ALA A 129 14.20 -6.24 -8.92
CA ALA A 129 12.77 -6.05 -9.11
C ALA A 129 12.41 -4.73 -9.82
N GLN A 130 13.21 -3.67 -9.64
CA GLN A 130 13.00 -2.39 -10.30
C GLN A 130 13.51 -2.39 -11.74
N GLU A 131 14.59 -3.12 -12.03
CA GLU A 131 15.17 -3.24 -13.37
C GLU A 131 14.42 -4.24 -14.26
N SER A 132 14.00 -5.38 -13.71
CA SER A 132 13.36 -6.45 -14.48
C SER A 132 11.90 -6.17 -14.88
N LEU A 133 11.20 -5.28 -14.16
CA LEU A 133 9.80 -4.98 -14.43
C LEU A 133 9.67 -3.88 -15.48
N GLU A 134 9.41 -4.29 -16.71
CA GLU A 134 9.12 -3.38 -17.81
C GLU A 134 7.85 -2.55 -17.53
N PRO A 135 7.84 -1.24 -17.83
CA PRO A 135 6.68 -0.38 -17.61
C PRO A 135 5.40 -0.88 -18.29
N TRP A 136 5.53 -1.54 -19.45
CA TRP A 136 4.40 -2.12 -20.17
C TRP A 136 3.76 -3.29 -19.43
N ASP A 137 4.56 -4.15 -18.80
CA ASP A 137 4.07 -5.30 -18.05
C ASP A 137 3.40 -4.84 -16.74
N ALA A 138 4.02 -3.87 -16.05
CA ALA A 138 3.42 -3.21 -14.90
C ALA A 138 2.05 -2.59 -15.24
N LYS A 139 1.99 -1.85 -16.35
CA LYS A 139 0.76 -1.24 -16.86
C LYS A 139 -0.30 -2.29 -17.18
N THR A 140 0.09 -3.40 -17.82
CA THR A 140 -0.83 -4.49 -18.15
C THR A 140 -1.42 -5.14 -16.91
N LEU A 141 -0.63 -5.35 -15.85
CA LEU A 141 -1.11 -5.86 -14.57
C LEU A 141 -2.13 -4.92 -13.91
N LEU A 142 -1.81 -3.62 -13.88
CA LEU A 142 -2.68 -2.57 -13.32
C LEU A 142 -3.97 -2.40 -14.13
N GLU A 143 -3.90 -2.36 -15.47
CA GLU A 143 -5.09 -2.31 -16.35
C GLU A 143 -6.04 -3.47 -16.06
N ARG A 144 -5.50 -4.69 -15.92
CA ARG A 144 -6.30 -5.89 -15.59
C ARG A 144 -6.91 -5.81 -14.19
N ALA A 145 -6.25 -5.17 -13.23
CA ALA A 145 -6.78 -4.97 -11.90
C ALA A 145 -7.88 -3.89 -11.92
N PHE A 146 -7.63 -2.76 -12.58
CA PHE A 146 -8.57 -1.66 -12.72
C PHE A 146 -9.85 -2.03 -13.50
N ALA A 147 -9.74 -2.90 -14.50
CA ALA A 147 -10.89 -3.42 -15.23
C ALA A 147 -11.89 -4.11 -14.28
N ARG A 148 -11.42 -4.74 -13.20
CA ARG A 148 -12.29 -5.40 -12.21
C ARG A 148 -13.14 -4.41 -11.42
N PHE A 149 -12.69 -3.17 -11.25
CA PHE A 149 -13.47 -2.13 -10.61
C PHE A 149 -14.48 -1.51 -11.58
N ALA A 150 -14.05 -1.28 -12.83
CA ALA A 150 -14.91 -0.80 -13.90
C ALA A 150 -16.12 -1.74 -14.13
N GLU A 151 -15.91 -3.06 -14.15
CA GLU A 151 -16.98 -4.08 -14.22
C GLU A 151 -18.06 -3.91 -13.14
N SER A 152 -17.68 -3.43 -11.96
CA SER A 152 -18.56 -3.25 -10.80
C SER A 152 -19.11 -1.83 -10.62
N GLY A 153 -18.73 -0.89 -11.50
CA GLY A 153 -19.02 0.54 -11.31
C GLY A 153 -18.38 1.15 -10.05
N HIS A 154 -17.36 0.49 -9.50
CA HIS A 154 -16.71 0.90 -8.26
C HIS A 154 -15.64 1.94 -8.55
N SER A 155 -15.71 3.09 -7.88
CA SER A 155 -14.68 4.14 -7.97
C SER A 155 -13.62 3.95 -6.90
N LEU A 156 -12.38 4.33 -7.21
CA LEU A 156 -11.25 4.26 -6.28
C LEU A 156 -10.43 5.54 -6.30
N THR A 157 -9.86 5.89 -5.15
CA THR A 157 -8.82 6.92 -5.03
C THR A 157 -7.50 6.32 -5.47
N ILE A 158 -6.73 7.08 -6.25
CA ILE A 158 -5.36 6.75 -6.57
C ILE A 158 -4.45 7.60 -5.68
N ALA A 159 -3.38 7.01 -5.18
CA ALA A 159 -2.36 7.74 -4.44
C ALA A 159 -0.95 7.41 -4.90
N VAL A 160 -0.04 8.34 -4.67
CA VAL A 160 1.41 8.14 -4.82
C VAL A 160 2.08 8.54 -3.53
N SER A 161 2.98 7.69 -3.02
CA SER A 161 3.64 7.91 -1.74
C SER A 161 5.11 7.47 -1.74
N THR A 162 5.90 7.95 -0.79
CA THR A 162 7.21 7.36 -0.43
C THR A 162 7.14 6.41 0.76
N ASP A 163 5.99 6.31 1.44
CA ASP A 163 5.74 5.36 2.53
C ASP A 163 5.49 3.94 1.98
N GLU A 164 6.33 2.99 2.40
CA GLU A 164 6.28 1.59 1.99
C GLU A 164 5.94 0.61 3.13
N TYR A 165 5.67 1.10 4.36
CA TYR A 165 5.66 0.32 5.60
C TYR A 165 4.63 -0.83 5.63
N ASN A 166 3.64 -0.78 4.74
CA ASN A 166 2.61 -1.82 4.60
C ASN A 166 2.43 -2.32 3.15
N ALA A 167 3.35 -1.94 2.26
CA ALA A 167 3.23 -2.23 0.84
C ALA A 167 3.23 -3.74 0.56
N LEU A 168 2.45 -4.16 -0.43
CA LEU A 168 2.38 -5.57 -0.83
C LEU A 168 3.77 -6.07 -1.26
N GLY A 169 4.34 -6.96 -0.47
CA GLY A 169 5.66 -7.54 -0.74
C GLY A 169 6.84 -6.76 -0.18
N VAL A 170 6.63 -5.78 0.71
CA VAL A 170 7.72 -5.04 1.39
C VAL A 170 8.75 -5.98 2.03
N SER A 171 8.29 -7.07 2.64
CA SER A 171 9.17 -8.08 3.25
C SER A 171 10.07 -8.87 2.27
N ARG A 172 10.00 -8.57 0.96
CA ARG A 172 10.80 -9.23 -0.09
C ARG A 172 11.86 -8.31 -0.69
N VAL A 173 11.86 -7.04 -0.34
CA VAL A 173 12.82 -6.05 -0.81
C VAL A 173 13.36 -5.28 0.38
N PHE A 174 14.43 -4.55 0.15
CA PHE A 174 14.96 -3.65 1.17
C PHE A 174 13.99 -2.50 1.39
N GLU A 175 13.57 -2.30 2.64
CA GLU A 175 12.76 -1.17 3.03
C GLU A 175 13.68 0.03 3.28
N PRO A 176 13.47 1.15 2.59
CA PRO A 176 14.32 2.32 2.70
C PRO A 176 14.08 3.04 4.03
N GLU A 177 15.15 3.48 4.66
CA GLU A 177 15.04 4.45 5.74
C GLU A 177 14.68 5.83 5.14
N PRO A 178 13.69 6.56 5.71
CA PRO A 178 13.20 7.83 5.19
C PRO A 178 14.29 8.88 4.99
N GLU A 179 15.39 8.78 5.73
CA GLU A 179 16.48 9.75 5.76
C GLU A 179 17.60 9.47 4.75
N THR A 180 17.48 8.42 3.93
CA THR A 180 18.56 8.01 3.03
C THR A 180 18.58 8.78 1.72
N ASN A 181 19.74 9.32 1.34
CA ASN A 181 19.96 10.00 0.06
C ASN A 181 20.15 9.03 -1.12
N TYR A 182 20.01 7.73 -0.90
CA TYR A 182 20.23 6.70 -1.93
C TYR A 182 18.98 6.40 -2.76
N PHE A 183 17.86 7.00 -2.35
CA PHE A 183 16.59 6.84 -3.00
C PHE A 183 16.04 8.19 -3.43
N HIS A 184 15.24 8.20 -4.50
CA HIS A 184 14.59 9.39 -5.02
C HIS A 184 13.11 9.12 -5.28
N ALA A 185 12.28 10.17 -5.23
CA ALA A 185 10.87 10.08 -5.52
C ALA A 185 10.58 10.35 -7.00
N ASP A 186 10.16 9.32 -7.73
CA ASP A 186 9.70 9.43 -9.13
C ASP A 186 8.17 9.50 -9.20
N VAL A 187 7.64 10.63 -8.74
CA VAL A 187 6.19 10.90 -8.69
C VAL A 187 5.55 10.89 -10.08
N PRO A 188 6.12 11.56 -11.12
CA PRO A 188 5.51 11.60 -12.44
C PRO A 188 5.34 10.20 -13.04
N PHE A 189 6.36 9.34 -12.94
CA PHE A 189 6.27 7.97 -13.41
C PHE A 189 5.16 7.19 -12.72
N ALA A 190 5.15 7.17 -11.37
CA ALA A 190 4.19 6.38 -10.60
C ALA A 190 2.75 6.85 -10.86
N LEU A 191 2.56 8.17 -10.91
CA LEU A 191 1.27 8.78 -11.16
C LEU A 191 0.77 8.50 -12.58
N HIS A 192 1.62 8.71 -13.59
CA HIS A 192 1.28 8.42 -14.98
C HIS A 192 0.94 6.94 -15.17
N LEU A 193 1.71 6.03 -14.59
CA LEU A 193 1.46 4.59 -14.65
C LEU A 193 0.07 4.23 -14.10
N LEU A 194 -0.28 4.76 -12.92
CA LEU A 194 -1.58 4.51 -12.28
C LEU A 194 -2.74 5.11 -13.09
N LEU A 195 -2.65 6.40 -13.44
CA LEU A 195 -3.72 7.11 -14.15
C LEU A 195 -3.93 6.56 -15.56
N ALA A 196 -2.85 6.32 -16.32
CA ALA A 196 -2.94 5.76 -17.67
C ALA A 196 -3.58 4.37 -17.65
N SER A 197 -3.22 3.54 -16.67
CA SER A 197 -3.81 2.20 -16.49
C SER A 197 -5.29 2.28 -16.12
N ALA A 198 -5.66 3.14 -15.17
CA ALA A 198 -7.04 3.31 -14.72
C ALA A 198 -7.94 3.85 -15.85
N LYS A 199 -7.47 4.88 -16.56
CA LYS A 199 -8.16 5.48 -17.72
C LYS A 199 -8.40 4.46 -18.81
N ARG A 200 -7.38 3.69 -19.16
CA ARG A 200 -7.47 2.65 -20.20
C ARG A 200 -8.41 1.50 -19.81
N ALA A 201 -8.46 1.16 -18.53
CA ALA A 201 -9.39 0.18 -18.00
C ALA A 201 -10.83 0.70 -17.83
N GLY A 202 -11.09 2.00 -18.04
CA GLY A 202 -12.40 2.62 -17.79
C GLY A 202 -12.77 2.70 -16.31
N CYS A 203 -11.78 2.67 -15.41
CA CYS A 203 -12.01 2.80 -13.97
C CYS A 203 -12.22 4.26 -13.58
N ARG A 204 -13.23 4.53 -12.74
CA ARG A 204 -13.53 5.88 -12.27
C ARG A 204 -12.63 6.25 -11.09
N VAL A 205 -11.83 7.31 -11.27
CA VAL A 205 -10.94 7.87 -10.25
C VAL A 205 -11.46 9.27 -9.89
N PRO A 206 -12.09 9.47 -8.72
CA PRO A 206 -12.63 10.78 -8.34
C PRO A 206 -11.62 11.64 -7.55
N LYS A 207 -10.58 11.02 -6.99
CA LYS A 207 -9.62 11.66 -6.10
C LYS A 207 -8.22 11.13 -6.36
N LEU A 208 -7.25 12.05 -6.25
CA LEU A 208 -5.83 11.80 -6.30
C LEU A 208 -5.15 12.36 -5.04
N ASP A 209 -4.35 11.53 -4.38
CA ASP A 209 -3.58 11.90 -3.18
C ASP A 209 -2.07 11.76 -3.47
N ILE A 210 -1.26 12.76 -3.16
CA ILE A 210 0.20 12.71 -3.31
C ILE A 210 0.86 13.04 -1.97
N THR A 211 1.62 12.08 -1.43
CA THR A 211 2.30 12.22 -0.13
C THR A 211 3.78 11.88 -0.26
N VAL A 212 4.66 12.87 -0.28
CA VAL A 212 6.10 12.64 -0.51
C VAL A 212 6.90 13.37 0.56
N ALA A 213 7.94 12.72 1.08
CA ALA A 213 8.85 13.35 2.02
C ALA A 213 9.60 14.51 1.36
N SER A 214 9.56 15.68 2.00
CA SER A 214 10.07 16.96 1.46
C SER A 214 11.53 16.91 1.00
N ARG A 215 12.39 16.11 1.65
CA ARG A 215 13.81 15.97 1.33
C ARG A 215 14.08 15.22 0.02
N LEU A 216 13.09 14.50 -0.51
CA LEU A 216 13.19 13.69 -1.72
C LEU A 216 12.70 14.43 -2.98
N PHE A 217 12.23 15.67 -2.85
CA PHE A 217 11.94 16.55 -3.97
C PHE A 217 13.24 17.19 -4.46
N SER A 218 13.83 16.65 -5.53
CA SER A 218 14.81 17.41 -6.29
C SER A 218 14.09 18.57 -6.99
N SER A 219 14.41 19.80 -6.58
CA SER A 219 13.79 21.04 -7.10
C SER A 219 14.10 21.34 -8.58
N GLN A 220 14.82 20.47 -9.30
CA GLN A 220 15.43 20.82 -10.58
C GLN A 220 14.79 20.21 -11.83
N ASP A 221 13.92 19.20 -11.77
CA ASP A 221 13.54 18.47 -13.01
C ASP A 221 12.04 18.31 -13.35
N TYR A 222 11.07 18.70 -12.50
CA TYR A 222 9.68 18.24 -12.71
C TYR A 222 8.56 19.29 -12.68
N ASP A 223 8.88 20.58 -12.77
CA ASP A 223 7.86 21.65 -12.75
C ASP A 223 6.97 21.68 -14.02
N CYS A 224 7.29 20.88 -15.05
CA CYS A 224 6.61 20.90 -16.34
C CYS A 224 5.60 19.76 -16.59
N ASP A 225 5.57 18.67 -15.80
CA ASP A 225 4.83 17.45 -16.19
C ASP A 225 3.55 17.18 -15.37
N LEU A 226 3.54 17.59 -14.09
CA LEU A 226 2.39 17.36 -13.21
C LEU A 226 1.19 18.23 -13.61
N SER A 227 1.44 19.49 -13.94
CA SER A 227 0.45 20.45 -14.42
C SER A 227 -0.23 19.94 -15.70
N ASP A 228 0.52 19.50 -16.71
CA ASP A 228 -0.04 18.99 -17.97
C ASP A 228 -0.85 17.69 -17.78
N LEU A 229 -0.39 16.78 -16.90
CA LEU A 229 -1.12 15.57 -16.53
C LEU A 229 -2.46 15.91 -15.86
N MET A 230 -2.50 16.95 -15.02
CA MET A 230 -3.71 17.43 -14.36
C MET A 230 -4.69 18.12 -15.31
N HIS A 231 -4.21 18.95 -16.23
CA HIS A 231 -5.07 19.63 -17.21
C HIS A 231 -5.78 18.63 -18.14
N SER A 232 -5.20 17.45 -18.37
CA SER A 232 -5.82 16.38 -19.14
C SER A 232 -6.94 15.62 -18.40
N ASN A 233 -7.14 15.88 -17.09
CA ASN A 233 -8.09 15.17 -16.22
C ASN A 233 -8.92 16.15 -15.37
N THR A 234 -9.74 16.98 -16.03
CA THR A 234 -10.50 18.11 -15.45
C THR A 234 -11.56 17.79 -14.38
N GLU A 235 -11.76 16.51 -14.02
CA GLU A 235 -12.71 16.07 -12.98
C GLU A 235 -12.04 15.56 -11.69
N LEU A 236 -10.71 15.59 -11.60
CA LEU A 236 -9.97 15.07 -10.44
C LEU A 236 -9.89 16.12 -9.32
N SER A 237 -10.19 15.68 -8.09
CA SER A 237 -9.78 16.39 -6.88
C SER A 237 -8.36 15.98 -6.49
N LEU A 238 -7.48 16.96 -6.23
CA LEU A 238 -6.10 16.74 -5.83
C LEU A 238 -5.86 17.19 -4.39
N GLU A 239 -5.23 16.34 -3.60
CA GLU A 239 -4.67 16.67 -2.28
C GLU A 239 -3.16 16.39 -2.29
N MET A 240 -2.36 17.42 -2.02
CA MET A 240 -0.89 17.32 -1.93
C MET A 240 -0.45 17.56 -0.48
N CYS A 241 0.25 16.58 0.08
CA CYS A 241 0.83 16.67 1.41
C CYS A 241 2.35 16.51 1.31
N PHE A 242 3.08 17.53 1.77
CA PHE A 242 4.53 17.48 1.94
C PHE A 242 4.81 17.17 3.40
N ILE A 243 5.49 16.05 3.67
CA ILE A 243 5.93 15.73 5.03
C ILE A 243 7.31 16.35 5.23
N THR A 244 7.38 17.37 6.10
CA THR A 244 8.63 17.92 6.61
C THR A 244 8.88 17.29 7.97
N ASP A 245 9.88 16.41 8.06
CA ASP A 245 10.34 15.91 9.35
C ASP A 245 11.08 17.05 10.07
N PHE A 246 10.32 17.85 10.82
CA PHE A 246 10.79 18.71 11.90
C PHE A 246 10.12 18.24 13.18
N ASP A 247 10.67 17.19 13.78
CA ASP A 247 10.59 16.97 15.22
C ASP A 247 12.03 16.95 15.74
N GLU A 248 12.64 18.14 15.82
CA GLU A 248 13.72 18.34 16.80
C GLU A 248 13.06 18.67 18.13
N ASP A 249 13.44 17.91 19.16
CA ASP A 249 13.08 18.08 20.57
C ASP A 249 12.83 19.54 20.96
N GLU A 250 11.57 19.92 21.17
CA GLU A 250 11.24 21.12 21.94
C GLU A 250 11.50 20.82 23.42
N HIS A 251 12.78 20.92 23.79
CA HIS A 251 13.19 21.07 25.17
C HIS A 251 12.40 22.22 25.79
N ALA A 252 11.58 21.87 26.78
CA ALA A 252 10.88 22.80 27.64
C ALA A 252 11.85 23.78 28.33
N GLU A 253 12.06 24.96 27.76
CA GLU A 253 12.46 26.14 28.53
C GLU A 253 11.23 26.71 29.25
N SER A 254 11.00 26.22 30.46
CA SER A 254 10.13 26.89 31.41
C SER A 254 10.85 28.11 31.97
N ILE A 255 10.53 29.30 31.44
CA ILE A 255 10.78 30.57 32.13
C ILE A 255 9.89 30.62 33.37
N ARG A 256 10.51 30.49 34.55
CA ARG A 256 10.17 31.24 35.77
C ARG A 256 11.43 31.53 36.58
#